data_AF-A0A4Q3WN49-F1
#
_entry.id   AF-A0A4Q3WN49-F1
#
_cell.length_a   1.000
_cell.length_b   1.000
_cell.length_c   1.000
_cell.angle_alpha   90.00
_cell.angle_beta   90.00
_cell.angle_gamma   90.00
#
_symmetry.space_group_name_H-M   'P 1'
#
loop_
_entity.id
_entity.type
_entity.pdbx_description
1 polymer ?
#
loop_
_entity_poly.entity_id
_entity_poly.type
_entity_poly.pdbx_seq_one_letter_code
_entity_poly.pdbx_strand_id
1 'polypeptide(L)'
;IVDIGDVRADEGLLLSGTVVDDVTQTPIAGVKVKMFTGAILQTDAQGRFEARVEKPYYGLDVLGDYTEKRVMADGAQNGAKFDVGTIAVERIGATLRGHVTDEKGAPVPNARVGWNSKGQFSSSAPDANGNFEIKGLPFKPLSVSASDGQRLTVATIVATATPNTPVALKLAPVTVPLAGADIEKLWNELKIKSVSDLDRYFEALGARRVYDVARRLDANVLPTQIGEGFSDYLRQRAHLARTPAERESVAREGIELLRRINLNGFSNGMAQIAIAAARSDEPELRDFAESWYDAQKTRVKPLNSPDKVEWYDEAQSEWVMQVGAALGRDDATKYRDIWLVQIDKPHLENKNSPQYLPEWGKALWSANPQWFDEIVGAWPTPQQMRALNGALSAEANPARAKTLLARLEKLASDPATSAADAAKSNSMGPISKSVQSLYQGRTNFARSMALVDAPPALDALDQVRKVIQSGEVYEIAAIIARQAIVDGQNEIARRALKLGLRDTHTGWGAPLLASIARPFDADLAAELMVVARQYALSDFWGGGPTGWS
;
A
#
# COMPACT_ATOMS: atom_id res chain seq x y z
N ILE A 1 12.57 -23.20 52.74
CA ILE A 1 13.50 -23.39 51.61
C ILE A 1 12.82 -24.38 50.69
N VAL A 2 12.51 -23.98 49.45
CA VAL A 2 11.92 -24.86 48.44
C VAL A 2 13.05 -25.27 47.51
N ASP A 3 13.32 -26.56 47.45
CA ASP A 3 14.24 -27.16 46.48
C ASP A 3 13.47 -27.32 45.16
N ILE A 4 13.97 -26.67 44.11
CA ILE A 4 13.35 -26.68 42.78
C ILE A 4 13.98 -27.75 41.86
N GLY A 5 14.89 -28.57 42.38
CA GLY A 5 15.65 -29.55 41.60
C GLY A 5 16.69 -28.92 40.67
N ASP A 6 17.31 -29.76 39.84
CA ASP A 6 18.34 -29.33 38.89
C ASP A 6 17.74 -28.53 37.73
N VAL A 7 18.03 -27.22 37.70
CA VAL A 7 17.74 -26.38 36.54
C VAL A 7 18.81 -26.62 35.47
N ARG A 8 18.45 -27.30 34.39
CA ARG A 8 19.31 -27.42 33.20
C ARG A 8 19.15 -26.18 32.33
N ALA A 9 20.21 -25.40 32.18
CA ALA A 9 20.27 -24.36 31.16
C ALA A 9 20.28 -25.01 29.77
N ASP A 10 19.43 -24.53 28.86
CA ASP A 10 19.52 -24.89 27.44
C ASP A 10 20.86 -24.35 26.92
N GLU A 11 21.68 -25.19 26.30
CA GLU A 11 23.01 -24.80 25.81
C GLU A 11 22.93 -23.86 24.59
N GLY A 12 21.72 -23.60 24.11
CA GLY A 12 21.44 -22.77 22.94
C GLY A 12 21.89 -23.43 21.64
N LEU A 13 21.80 -22.66 20.56
CA LEU A 13 22.33 -23.02 19.25
C LEU A 13 23.69 -22.34 19.05
N LEU A 14 24.70 -23.09 18.62
CA LEU A 14 25.99 -22.51 18.21
C LEU A 14 25.90 -22.12 16.73
N LEU A 15 25.70 -20.84 16.45
CA LEU A 15 25.61 -20.25 15.12
C LEU A 15 27.00 -19.82 14.65
N SER A 16 27.42 -20.24 13.46
CA SER A 16 28.69 -19.81 12.85
C SER A 16 28.52 -19.48 11.37
N GLY A 17 29.45 -18.70 10.81
CA GLY A 17 29.49 -18.44 9.37
C GLY A 17 30.74 -17.66 8.97
N THR A 18 30.90 -17.40 7.68
CA THR A 18 32.00 -16.58 7.13
C THR A 18 31.45 -15.46 6.26
N VAL A 19 31.90 -14.23 6.46
CA VAL A 19 31.57 -13.07 5.62
C VAL A 19 32.69 -12.83 4.61
N VAL A 20 32.32 -12.74 3.32
CA VAL A 20 33.25 -12.49 2.22
C VAL A 20 32.76 -11.33 1.37
N ASP A 21 33.70 -10.64 0.72
CA ASP A 21 33.40 -9.63 -0.29
C ASP A 21 32.88 -10.34 -1.55
N ASP A 22 31.73 -9.91 -2.06
CA ASP A 22 31.04 -10.62 -3.14
C ASP A 22 31.79 -10.59 -4.48
N VAL A 23 32.64 -9.58 -4.71
CA VAL A 23 33.45 -9.44 -5.92
C VAL A 23 34.73 -10.25 -5.81
N THR A 24 35.50 -10.01 -4.76
CA THR A 24 36.85 -10.58 -4.59
C THR A 24 36.85 -11.95 -3.94
N GLN A 25 35.73 -12.37 -3.36
CA GLN A 25 35.58 -13.58 -2.53
C GLN A 25 36.57 -13.64 -1.36
N THR A 26 37.16 -12.49 -0.99
CA THR A 26 38.12 -12.39 0.11
C THR A 26 37.38 -12.27 1.44
N PRO A 27 37.78 -13.02 2.49
CA PRO A 27 37.15 -12.88 3.80
C PRO A 27 37.31 -11.47 4.39
N ILE A 28 36.26 -10.97 5.03
CA ILE A 28 36.24 -9.61 5.55
C ILE A 28 36.32 -9.62 7.07
N ALA A 29 37.44 -9.12 7.59
CA ALA A 29 37.65 -8.98 9.03
C ALA A 29 36.95 -7.74 9.60
N GLY A 30 36.56 -7.82 10.87
CA GLY A 30 36.04 -6.67 11.62
C GLY A 30 34.60 -6.26 11.28
N VAL A 31 33.90 -7.01 10.44
CA VAL A 31 32.52 -6.74 10.03
C VAL A 31 31.58 -7.02 11.20
N LYS A 32 30.64 -6.10 11.44
CA LYS A 32 29.63 -6.27 12.48
C LYS A 32 28.47 -7.12 11.96
N VAL A 33 28.20 -8.24 12.59
CA VAL A 33 27.04 -9.09 12.29
C VAL A 33 26.03 -8.92 13.43
N LYS A 34 24.94 -8.22 13.16
CA LYS A 34 23.86 -7.99 14.11
C LYS A 34 22.86 -9.14 14.02
N MET A 35 22.62 -9.78 15.14
CA MET A 35 21.57 -10.78 15.28
C MET A 35 20.24 -10.08 15.54
N PHE A 36 19.12 -10.68 15.16
CA PHE A 36 17.79 -10.12 15.43
C PHE A 36 17.46 -9.99 16.92
N THR A 37 18.16 -10.76 17.76
CA THR A 37 18.13 -10.61 19.22
C THR A 37 18.78 -9.30 19.71
N GLY A 38 19.42 -8.54 18.82
CA GLY A 38 20.12 -7.28 19.11
C GLY A 38 21.62 -7.43 19.37
N ALA A 39 22.10 -8.66 19.59
CA ALA A 39 23.52 -8.91 19.80
C ALA A 39 24.36 -8.59 18.54
N ILE A 40 25.54 -7.99 18.74
CA ILE A 40 26.45 -7.62 17.66
C ILE A 40 27.73 -8.43 17.80
N LEU A 41 28.04 -9.22 16.77
CA LEU A 41 29.27 -9.98 16.64
C LEU A 41 30.23 -9.24 15.72
N GLN A 42 31.52 -9.56 15.80
CA GLN A 42 32.53 -9.04 14.89
C GLN A 42 33.27 -10.20 14.23
N THR A 43 33.46 -10.15 12.92
CA THR A 43 34.20 -11.19 12.20
C THR A 43 35.70 -11.14 12.51
N ASP A 44 36.32 -12.31 12.58
CA ASP A 44 37.77 -12.48 12.78
C ASP A 44 38.59 -12.17 11.51
N ALA A 45 39.92 -12.35 11.59
CA ALA A 45 40.83 -12.13 10.47
C ALA A 45 40.56 -13.02 9.24
N GLN A 46 39.83 -14.12 9.41
CA GLN A 46 39.39 -15.03 8.36
C GLN A 46 37.91 -14.81 7.99
N GLY A 47 37.33 -13.68 8.40
CA GLY A 47 35.94 -13.32 8.13
C GLY A 47 34.91 -14.16 8.88
N ARG A 48 35.33 -14.98 9.85
CA ARG A 48 34.44 -15.92 10.55
C ARG A 48 33.81 -15.27 11.76
N PHE A 49 32.62 -15.71 12.10
CA PHE A 49 31.96 -15.37 13.36
C PHE A 49 31.35 -16.63 13.97
N GLU A 50 31.21 -16.62 15.30
CA GLU A 50 30.56 -17.68 16.07
C GLU A 50 29.83 -17.07 17.26
N ALA A 51 28.61 -17.52 17.54
CA ALA A 51 27.83 -17.10 18.71
C ALA A 51 26.87 -18.18 19.18
N ARG A 52 26.62 -18.20 20.49
CA ARG A 52 25.50 -18.96 21.06
C ARG A 52 24.25 -18.09 21.07
N VAL A 53 23.15 -18.63 20.54
CA VAL A 53 21.87 -17.94 20.43
C VAL A 53 20.73 -18.77 21.00
N GLU A 54 19.78 -18.10 21.64
CA GLU A 54 18.56 -18.70 22.18
C GLU A 54 17.44 -18.72 21.13
N LYS A 55 16.67 -19.81 21.05
CA LYS A 55 15.56 -20.02 20.10
C LYS A 55 14.45 -18.95 20.20
N PRO A 56 13.64 -18.75 19.13
CA PRO A 56 13.46 -19.61 17.94
C PRO A 56 13.77 -18.97 16.57
N TYR A 57 14.21 -17.72 16.51
CA TYR A 57 14.37 -16.98 15.24
C TYR A 57 15.76 -16.38 15.10
N TYR A 58 16.44 -16.70 14.01
CA TYR A 58 17.80 -16.25 13.77
C TYR A 58 17.87 -15.60 12.39
N GLY A 59 17.70 -14.27 12.39
CA GLY A 59 18.12 -13.40 11.31
C GLY A 59 19.45 -12.75 11.67
N LEU A 60 20.32 -12.62 10.67
CA LEU A 60 21.57 -11.87 10.77
C LEU A 60 21.53 -10.72 9.77
N ASP A 61 21.92 -9.54 10.22
CA ASP A 61 22.18 -8.38 9.37
C ASP A 61 23.69 -8.07 9.42
N VAL A 62 24.32 -7.99 8.26
CA VAL A 62 25.68 -7.49 8.15
C VAL A 62 25.65 -5.96 8.13
N LEU A 63 26.31 -5.33 9.10
CA LEU A 63 26.36 -3.88 9.28
C LEU A 63 27.72 -3.30 8.85
N GLY A 64 27.70 -2.03 8.43
CA GLY A 64 28.90 -1.23 8.13
C GLY A 64 28.91 -0.73 6.70
N ASP A 65 30.10 -0.66 6.10
CA ASP A 65 30.32 -0.27 4.70
C ASP A 65 29.94 -1.38 3.71
N TYR A 66 28.95 -2.20 4.05
CA TYR A 66 28.48 -3.33 3.25
C TYR A 66 26.96 -3.33 3.13
N THR A 67 26.44 -3.91 2.05
CA THR A 67 24.99 -4.10 1.90
C THR A 67 24.45 -4.98 3.02
N GLU A 68 23.34 -4.56 3.62
CA GLU A 68 22.58 -5.38 4.54
C GLU A 68 22.15 -6.67 3.81
N LYS A 69 22.56 -7.80 4.35
CA LYS A 69 22.17 -9.12 3.86
C LYS A 69 21.55 -9.91 4.99
N ARG A 70 20.26 -10.20 4.82
CA ARG A 70 19.49 -11.04 5.73
C ARG A 70 19.73 -12.51 5.42
N VAL A 71 20.16 -13.26 6.41
CA VAL A 71 20.25 -14.72 6.35
C VAL A 71 19.36 -15.32 7.42
N MET A 72 18.45 -16.19 7.01
CA MET A 72 17.55 -16.93 7.92
C MET A 72 18.14 -18.32 8.17
N ALA A 73 18.33 -18.68 9.44
CA ALA A 73 18.73 -20.03 9.84
C ALA A 73 17.50 -20.89 10.18
N ASP A 74 16.66 -21.13 9.19
CA ASP A 74 15.46 -21.95 9.36
C ASP A 74 15.85 -23.43 9.50
N GLY A 75 15.34 -24.11 10.53
CA GLY A 75 15.53 -25.55 10.73
C GLY A 75 16.67 -25.98 11.69
N ALA A 76 17.32 -25.03 12.37
CA ALA A 76 18.36 -25.36 13.35
C ALA A 76 17.79 -26.03 14.62
N GLN A 77 18.29 -27.22 14.99
CA GLN A 77 17.93 -27.93 16.23
C GLN A 77 18.79 -27.48 17.42
N ASN A 78 18.29 -27.61 18.66
CA ASN A 78 19.05 -27.22 19.86
C ASN A 78 20.29 -28.08 20.04
N GLY A 79 21.37 -27.49 20.55
CA GLY A 79 22.64 -28.19 20.79
C GLY A 79 23.43 -28.54 19.51
N ALA A 80 22.88 -28.29 18.33
CA ALA A 80 23.61 -28.45 17.07
C ALA A 80 24.45 -27.21 16.76
N LYS A 81 25.60 -27.43 16.10
CA LYS A 81 26.29 -26.35 15.40
C LYS A 81 25.54 -26.07 14.10
N PHE A 82 25.10 -24.83 13.89
CA PHE A 82 24.49 -24.39 12.64
C PHE A 82 25.43 -23.44 11.93
N ASP A 83 25.93 -23.88 10.77
CA ASP A 83 26.75 -23.05 9.90
C ASP A 83 25.86 -22.41 8.83
N VAL A 84 25.75 -21.07 8.84
CA VAL A 84 25.02 -20.33 7.80
C VAL A 84 25.81 -20.27 6.48
N GLY A 85 27.02 -20.81 6.46
CA GLY A 85 27.90 -20.86 5.30
C GLY A 85 28.54 -19.51 5.00
N THR A 86 28.72 -19.26 3.70
CA THR A 86 29.38 -18.04 3.21
C THR A 86 28.36 -16.93 2.93
N ILE A 87 28.45 -15.85 3.68
CA ILE A 87 27.68 -14.63 3.49
C ILE A 87 28.47 -13.67 2.60
N ALA A 88 28.25 -13.74 1.29
CA ALA A 88 28.77 -12.74 0.36
C ALA A 88 28.03 -11.41 0.51
N VAL A 89 28.76 -10.33 0.80
CA VAL A 89 28.24 -8.96 0.95
C VAL A 89 28.91 -8.01 -0.03
N GLU A 90 28.15 -7.03 -0.52
CA GLU A 90 28.66 -5.99 -1.43
C GLU A 90 29.21 -4.83 -0.62
N ARG A 91 30.43 -4.38 -0.91
CA ARG A 91 30.94 -3.13 -0.34
C ARG A 91 30.11 -1.96 -0.86
N ILE A 92 29.69 -1.06 0.05
CA ILE A 92 29.00 0.20 -0.24
C ILE A 92 29.85 1.40 0.24
N GLY A 93 29.48 2.59 -0.19
CA GLY A 93 30.19 3.84 0.15
C GLY A 93 30.86 4.53 -1.03
N ALA A 94 30.74 3.98 -2.24
CA ALA A 94 31.12 4.71 -3.44
C ALA A 94 30.27 5.98 -3.57
N THR A 95 30.90 7.04 -4.05
CA THR A 95 30.23 8.31 -4.36
C THR A 95 30.30 8.54 -5.85
N LEU A 96 29.15 8.62 -6.50
CA LEU A 96 29.01 8.98 -7.90
C LEU A 96 28.71 10.47 -7.97
N ARG A 97 29.54 11.21 -8.71
CA ARG A 97 29.32 12.61 -9.01
C ARG A 97 29.08 12.77 -10.49
N GLY A 98 28.19 13.67 -10.85
CA GLY A 98 27.96 13.95 -12.25
C GLY A 98 27.23 15.23 -12.51
N HIS A 99 26.96 15.47 -13.78
CA HIS A 99 26.27 16.65 -14.26
C HIS A 99 25.22 16.25 -15.31
N VAL A 100 24.00 16.77 -15.18
CA VAL A 100 22.89 16.57 -16.11
C VAL A 100 22.77 17.80 -17.01
N THR A 101 23.06 17.65 -18.31
CA THR A 101 22.84 18.70 -19.31
C THR A 101 21.73 18.32 -20.28
N ASP A 102 21.16 19.28 -20.99
CA ASP A 102 20.37 19.04 -22.18
C ASP A 102 21.24 18.83 -23.44
N GLU A 103 20.57 18.73 -24.59
CA GLU A 103 21.21 18.56 -25.89
C GLU A 103 22.19 19.67 -26.27
N LYS A 104 21.92 20.90 -25.81
CA LYS A 104 22.71 22.11 -26.06
C LYS A 104 23.82 22.29 -25.03
N GLY A 105 23.92 21.40 -24.04
CA GLY A 105 24.89 21.48 -22.95
C GLY A 105 24.43 22.38 -21.80
N ALA A 106 23.19 22.89 -21.82
CA ALA A 106 22.66 23.69 -20.71
C ALA A 106 22.31 22.77 -19.52
N PRO A 107 22.59 23.17 -18.27
CA PRO A 107 22.25 22.37 -17.10
C PRO A 107 20.73 22.17 -16.99
N VAL A 108 20.31 20.97 -16.58
CA VAL A 108 18.90 20.65 -16.34
C VAL A 108 18.65 20.54 -14.84
N PRO A 109 18.32 21.67 -14.18
CA PRO A 109 17.99 21.64 -12.76
C PRO A 109 16.72 20.82 -12.54
N ASN A 110 16.63 20.14 -11.40
CA ASN A 110 15.48 19.30 -11.01
C ASN A 110 15.24 18.03 -11.85
N ALA A 111 16.19 17.62 -12.71
CA ALA A 111 16.13 16.25 -13.23
C ALA A 111 16.10 15.26 -12.06
N ARG A 112 15.49 14.10 -12.22
CA ARG A 112 15.59 12.98 -11.27
C ARG A 112 16.64 12.04 -11.80
N VAL A 113 17.76 11.95 -11.09
CA VAL A 113 18.81 10.96 -11.37
C VAL A 113 18.53 9.73 -10.53
N GLY A 114 18.20 8.62 -11.18
CA GLY A 114 17.98 7.33 -10.54
C GLY A 114 19.09 6.34 -10.86
N TRP A 115 19.33 5.38 -9.97
CA TRP A 115 20.16 4.22 -10.26
C TRP A 115 19.43 2.95 -9.87
N ASN A 116 19.79 1.83 -10.51
CA ASN A 116 19.26 0.53 -10.17
C ASN A 116 20.36 -0.34 -9.56
N SER A 117 20.30 -0.56 -8.24
CA SER A 117 20.99 -1.65 -7.58
C SER A 117 19.97 -2.64 -7.04
N LYS A 118 19.81 -3.79 -7.72
CA LYS A 118 18.96 -4.91 -7.26
C LYS A 118 17.50 -4.50 -6.96
N GLY A 119 16.93 -3.56 -7.70
CA GLY A 119 15.51 -3.20 -7.59
C GLY A 119 15.17 -2.14 -6.54
N GLN A 120 16.14 -1.60 -5.80
CA GLN A 120 15.94 -0.37 -5.05
C GLN A 120 16.27 0.83 -5.96
N PHE A 121 15.27 1.68 -6.15
CA PHE A 121 15.44 2.99 -6.76
C PHE A 121 15.68 4.00 -5.65
N SER A 122 16.79 4.70 -5.75
CA SER A 122 16.99 5.94 -5.02
C SER A 122 17.25 7.04 -6.03
N SER A 123 16.88 8.26 -5.70
CA SER A 123 16.94 9.39 -6.62
C SER A 123 17.60 10.60 -5.98
N SER A 124 18.47 11.27 -6.74
CA SER A 124 18.98 12.60 -6.41
C SER A 124 18.43 13.61 -7.40
N ALA A 125 18.02 14.78 -6.91
CA ALA A 125 17.78 15.95 -7.75
C ALA A 125 19.11 16.69 -7.93
N PRO A 126 19.58 16.97 -9.16
CA PRO A 126 20.70 17.85 -9.37
C PRO A 126 20.41 19.28 -8.89
N ASP A 127 21.47 19.99 -8.55
CA ASP A 127 21.43 21.40 -8.15
C ASP A 127 21.05 22.32 -9.34
N ALA A 128 21.03 23.63 -9.09
CA ALA A 128 20.74 24.64 -10.12
C ALA A 128 21.71 24.62 -11.31
N ASN A 129 22.93 24.09 -11.09
CA ASN A 129 23.95 23.92 -12.11
C ASN A 129 23.90 22.51 -12.72
N GLY A 130 22.88 21.70 -12.45
CA GLY A 130 22.78 20.35 -12.99
C GLY A 130 23.74 19.34 -12.35
N ASN A 131 24.48 19.68 -11.29
CA ASN A 131 25.37 18.75 -10.61
C ASN A 131 24.61 17.84 -9.65
N PHE A 132 24.96 16.57 -9.61
CA PHE A 132 24.42 15.62 -8.63
C PHE A 132 25.54 14.86 -7.92
N GLU A 133 25.25 14.44 -6.69
CA GLU A 133 26.12 13.56 -5.89
C GLU A 133 25.26 12.45 -5.27
N ILE A 134 25.59 11.20 -5.59
CA ILE A 134 24.94 10.02 -5.02
C ILE A 134 25.97 9.29 -4.16
N LYS A 135 25.67 9.16 -2.87
CA LYS A 135 26.54 8.51 -1.87
C LYS A 135 26.02 7.12 -1.52
N GLY A 136 26.88 6.29 -0.92
CA GLY A 136 26.48 4.98 -0.42
C GLY A 136 26.29 3.94 -1.53
N LEU A 137 26.87 4.16 -2.71
CA LEU A 137 26.72 3.24 -3.84
C LEU A 137 27.59 1.99 -3.66
N PRO A 138 27.16 0.83 -4.21
CA PRO A 138 27.99 -0.36 -4.24
C PRO A 138 29.17 -0.20 -5.21
N PHE A 139 30.28 -0.86 -4.91
CA PHE A 139 31.50 -0.86 -5.74
C PHE A 139 31.39 -1.80 -6.96
N LYS A 140 30.30 -1.69 -7.74
CA LYS A 140 30.03 -2.51 -8.92
C LYS A 140 29.52 -1.66 -10.08
N PRO A 141 29.48 -2.17 -11.32
CA PRO A 141 28.83 -1.49 -12.43
C PRO A 141 27.36 -1.15 -12.13
N LEU A 142 26.95 0.08 -12.42
CA LEU A 142 25.61 0.60 -12.11
C LEU A 142 25.00 1.28 -13.34
N SER A 143 23.77 0.92 -13.70
CA SER A 143 23.01 1.71 -14.67
C SER A 143 22.40 2.93 -13.99
N VAL A 144 22.62 4.12 -14.57
CA VAL A 144 22.13 5.39 -14.04
C VAL A 144 21.26 6.06 -15.10
N SER A 145 20.08 6.49 -14.73
CA SER A 145 19.15 7.21 -15.60
C SER A 145 18.89 8.60 -15.07
N ALA A 146 18.57 9.54 -15.96
CA ALA A 146 18.12 10.86 -15.60
C ALA A 146 16.83 11.21 -16.37
N SER A 147 15.86 11.82 -15.67
CA SER A 147 14.58 12.23 -16.25
C SER A 147 14.10 13.54 -15.66
N ASP A 148 13.66 14.50 -16.47
CA ASP A 148 12.99 15.73 -15.97
C ASP A 148 11.46 15.65 -16.07
N GLY A 149 10.92 14.44 -16.27
CA GLY A 149 9.49 14.19 -16.50
C GLY A 149 9.03 14.47 -17.93
N GLN A 150 9.78 15.26 -18.71
CA GLN A 150 9.52 15.49 -20.14
C GLN A 150 10.45 14.68 -21.03
N ARG A 151 11.72 14.57 -20.64
CA ARG A 151 12.84 13.91 -21.33
C ARG A 151 13.38 12.81 -20.44
N LEU A 152 13.73 11.67 -21.03
CA LEU A 152 14.41 10.56 -20.36
C LEU A 152 15.70 10.26 -21.11
N THR A 153 16.79 10.10 -20.38
CA THR A 153 17.98 9.44 -20.92
C THR A 153 18.45 8.38 -19.93
N VAL A 154 18.65 7.18 -20.46
CA VAL A 154 19.30 6.10 -19.73
C VAL A 154 20.74 6.05 -20.21
N ALA A 155 21.68 6.25 -19.29
CA ALA A 155 23.06 5.96 -19.56
C ALA A 155 23.41 4.68 -18.79
N THR A 156 23.69 3.60 -19.50
CA THR A 156 24.34 2.45 -18.87
C THR A 156 25.80 2.84 -18.66
N ILE A 157 26.07 3.46 -17.53
CA ILE A 157 27.43 3.75 -17.12
C ILE A 157 27.98 2.42 -16.62
N VAL A 158 28.80 1.74 -17.41
CA VAL A 158 29.69 0.71 -16.86
C VAL A 158 30.83 1.41 -16.13
N ALA A 159 30.49 2.30 -15.19
CA ALA A 159 31.43 2.80 -14.23
C ALA A 159 31.56 1.64 -13.25
N THR A 160 32.63 0.87 -13.37
CA THR A 160 33.24 0.33 -12.16
C THR A 160 33.42 1.54 -11.27
N ALA A 161 32.59 1.67 -10.23
CA ALA A 161 32.58 2.82 -9.34
C ALA A 161 33.92 2.87 -8.61
N THR A 162 34.93 3.36 -9.30
CA THR A 162 36.15 3.86 -8.70
C THR A 162 35.72 5.12 -7.97
N PRO A 163 36.05 5.25 -6.66
CA PRO A 163 35.68 6.43 -5.91
C PRO A 163 36.07 7.70 -6.68
N ASN A 164 35.11 8.62 -6.86
CA ASN A 164 35.33 9.96 -7.41
C ASN A 164 35.46 10.09 -8.95
N THR A 165 35.04 9.12 -9.76
CA THR A 165 34.99 9.32 -11.21
C THR A 165 33.77 10.18 -11.62
N PRO A 166 33.96 11.38 -12.22
CA PRO A 166 32.85 12.21 -12.67
C PRO A 166 32.13 11.60 -13.88
N VAL A 167 30.80 11.71 -13.93
CA VAL A 167 29.97 11.25 -15.05
C VAL A 167 29.14 12.40 -15.63
N ALA A 168 29.23 12.61 -16.94
CA ALA A 168 28.31 13.49 -17.66
C ALA A 168 27.10 12.71 -18.18
N LEU A 169 25.89 13.14 -17.81
CA LEU A 169 24.62 12.62 -18.34
C LEU A 169 24.01 13.67 -19.26
N LYS A 170 23.92 13.36 -20.55
CA LYS A 170 23.31 14.25 -21.55
C LYS A 170 21.87 13.83 -21.82
N LEU A 171 20.90 14.63 -21.38
CA LEU A 171 19.49 14.42 -21.72
C LEU A 171 19.26 14.74 -23.19
N ALA A 172 18.94 13.71 -23.97
CA ALA A 172 18.39 13.88 -25.30
C ALA A 172 16.90 14.27 -25.17
N PRO A 173 16.44 15.42 -25.72
CA PRO A 173 15.04 15.60 -26.01
C PRO A 173 14.51 14.44 -26.81
N VAL A 174 13.28 14.08 -26.51
CA VAL A 174 12.50 13.12 -27.28
C VAL A 174 12.02 13.85 -28.55
N THR A 175 12.95 14.24 -29.43
CA THR A 175 12.65 14.91 -30.71
C THR A 175 12.38 13.91 -31.83
N VAL A 176 12.73 12.64 -31.63
CA VAL A 176 12.31 11.56 -32.52
C VAL A 176 11.21 10.78 -31.81
N PRO A 177 10.00 10.63 -32.38
CA PRO A 177 9.09 9.61 -31.91
C PRO A 177 9.85 8.29 -31.98
N LEU A 178 10.16 7.69 -30.82
CA LEU A 178 10.87 6.40 -30.74
C LEU A 178 10.22 5.44 -31.74
N ALA A 179 10.94 5.15 -32.84
CA ALA A 179 10.52 4.16 -33.80
C ALA A 179 10.73 2.77 -33.18
N GLY A 180 9.98 1.75 -33.63
CA GLY A 180 10.03 0.42 -33.01
C GLY A 180 11.44 -0.15 -32.82
N ALA A 181 12.38 0.16 -33.72
CA ALA A 181 13.77 -0.28 -33.65
C ALA A 181 14.59 0.37 -32.50
N ASP A 182 14.29 1.62 -32.12
CA ASP A 182 15.00 2.31 -31.03
C ASP A 182 14.54 1.79 -29.65
N ILE A 183 13.29 1.31 -29.57
CA ILE A 183 12.72 0.75 -28.34
C ILE A 183 13.24 -0.67 -28.10
N GLU A 184 13.38 -1.49 -29.14
CA GLU A 184 13.97 -2.83 -29.03
C GLU A 184 15.45 -2.77 -28.61
N LYS A 185 16.18 -1.76 -29.09
CA LYS A 185 17.52 -1.44 -28.62
C LYS A 185 17.53 -1.02 -27.14
N LEU A 186 16.64 -0.10 -26.73
CA LEU A 186 16.47 0.32 -25.34
C LEU A 186 16.11 -0.85 -24.41
N TRP A 187 15.24 -1.76 -24.86
CA TRP A 187 14.81 -2.96 -24.14
C TRP A 187 15.99 -3.91 -23.90
N ASN A 188 16.79 -4.15 -24.93
CA ASN A 188 17.99 -4.99 -24.84
C ASN A 188 19.11 -4.34 -24.00
N GLU A 189 19.28 -3.01 -24.08
CA GLU A 189 20.26 -2.25 -23.28
C GLU A 189 19.87 -2.18 -21.79
N LEU A 190 18.58 -2.11 -21.48
CA LEU A 190 18.06 -2.06 -20.11
C LEU A 190 18.04 -3.42 -19.39
N LYS A 191 18.25 -4.53 -20.11
CA LYS A 191 18.24 -5.90 -19.56
C LYS A 191 17.04 -6.19 -18.65
N ILE A 192 15.84 -5.75 -19.06
CA ILE A 192 14.59 -6.00 -18.34
C ILE A 192 14.29 -7.50 -18.41
N LYS A 193 14.22 -8.20 -17.25
CA LYS A 193 14.10 -9.67 -17.19
C LYS A 193 12.76 -10.17 -16.65
N SER A 194 11.96 -9.31 -16.02
CA SER A 194 10.68 -9.70 -15.43
C SER A 194 9.60 -8.59 -15.53
N VAL A 195 8.34 -8.97 -15.30
CA VAL A 195 7.20 -8.05 -15.16
C VAL A 195 7.43 -7.02 -14.04
N SER A 196 8.08 -7.43 -12.95
CA SER A 196 8.43 -6.55 -11.84
C SER A 196 9.55 -5.54 -12.17
N ASP A 197 10.42 -5.83 -13.13
CA ASP A 197 11.36 -4.83 -13.68
C ASP A 197 10.60 -3.80 -14.55
N LEU A 198 9.53 -4.24 -15.19
CA LEU A 198 8.66 -3.43 -16.05
C LEU A 198 7.79 -2.46 -15.24
N ASP A 199 7.11 -2.93 -14.19
CA ASP A 199 6.25 -2.10 -13.33
C ASP A 199 7.04 -0.97 -12.65
N ARG A 200 8.27 -1.24 -12.21
CA ARG A 200 9.15 -0.23 -11.59
C ARG A 200 9.70 0.78 -12.59
N TYR A 201 9.95 0.35 -13.83
CA TYR A 201 10.29 1.25 -14.94
C TYR A 201 9.10 2.16 -15.30
N PHE A 202 7.87 1.66 -15.13
CA PHE A 202 6.62 2.35 -15.43
C PHE A 202 6.19 3.36 -14.36
N GLU A 203 6.51 3.14 -13.09
CA GLU A 203 6.37 4.16 -12.04
C GLU A 203 7.19 5.43 -12.34
N ALA A 204 8.38 5.28 -12.92
CA ALA A 204 9.26 6.41 -13.25
C ALA A 204 8.81 7.22 -14.49
N LEU A 205 8.00 6.64 -15.37
CA LEU A 205 7.56 7.24 -16.63
C LEU A 205 6.20 7.94 -16.57
N GLY A 206 5.42 7.69 -15.51
CA GLY A 206 4.03 8.11 -15.42
C GLY A 206 3.11 7.28 -16.33
N ALA A 207 2.05 6.71 -15.76
CA ALA A 207 1.22 5.67 -16.39
C ALA A 207 0.65 5.98 -17.79
N ARG A 208 0.41 7.27 -18.11
CA ARG A 208 -0.09 7.67 -19.44
C ARG A 208 0.96 7.48 -20.54
N ARG A 209 2.25 7.71 -20.26
CA ARG A 209 3.34 7.55 -21.24
C ARG A 209 3.73 6.09 -21.43
N VAL A 210 3.59 5.29 -20.37
CA VAL A 210 3.77 3.83 -20.37
C VAL A 210 2.85 3.16 -21.39
N TYR A 211 1.58 3.57 -21.41
CA TYR A 211 0.58 3.07 -22.35
C TYR A 211 0.92 3.41 -23.81
N ASP A 212 1.42 4.63 -24.08
CA ASP A 212 1.84 5.03 -25.43
C ASP A 212 3.08 4.29 -25.95
N VAL A 213 3.94 3.82 -25.04
CA VAL A 213 5.14 3.01 -25.36
C VAL A 213 4.76 1.54 -25.60
N ALA A 214 3.95 0.94 -24.72
CA ALA A 214 3.47 -0.44 -24.88
C ALA A 214 2.65 -0.61 -26.18
N ARG A 215 1.87 0.40 -26.56
CA ARG A 215 1.08 0.47 -27.80
C ARG A 215 1.90 0.37 -29.09
N ARG A 216 3.18 0.76 -29.08
CA ARG A 216 4.04 0.80 -30.27
C ARG A 216 4.94 -0.42 -30.42
N LEU A 217 4.99 -1.27 -29.40
CA LEU A 217 5.67 -2.55 -29.42
C LEU A 217 4.71 -3.60 -30.00
N ASP A 218 4.78 -3.81 -31.32
CA ASP A 218 4.10 -4.92 -32.01
C ASP A 218 4.82 -6.26 -31.75
N ALA A 219 5.16 -6.54 -30.49
CA ALA A 219 5.92 -7.72 -30.10
C ALA A 219 5.43 -8.28 -28.75
N ASN A 220 4.58 -9.31 -28.82
CA ASN A 220 4.38 -10.37 -27.82
C ASN A 220 3.96 -10.00 -26.38
N VAL A 221 3.61 -8.76 -26.06
CA VAL A 221 2.99 -8.46 -24.75
C VAL A 221 1.54 -8.92 -24.77
N LEU A 222 1.18 -9.84 -23.86
CA LEU A 222 -0.19 -10.37 -23.79
C LEU A 222 -1.16 -9.21 -23.46
N PRO A 223 -2.32 -9.10 -24.15
CA PRO A 223 -3.33 -8.08 -23.88
C PRO A 223 -3.76 -8.00 -22.40
N THR A 224 -3.65 -9.10 -21.66
CA THR A 224 -3.93 -9.19 -20.22
C THR A 224 -2.94 -8.38 -19.37
N GLN A 225 -1.65 -8.35 -19.72
CA GLN A 225 -0.60 -7.64 -18.97
C GLN A 225 -0.70 -6.12 -19.15
N ILE A 226 -1.05 -5.67 -20.35
CA ILE A 226 -1.37 -4.25 -20.62
C ILE A 226 -2.65 -3.84 -19.88
N GLY A 227 -3.62 -4.77 -19.78
CA GLY A 227 -4.87 -4.58 -19.08
C GLY A 227 -4.71 -4.28 -17.58
N GLU A 228 -3.85 -4.99 -16.86
CA GLU A 228 -3.72 -4.85 -15.39
C GLU A 228 -3.11 -3.51 -14.96
N GLY A 229 -1.90 -3.17 -15.43
CA GLY A 229 -1.25 -1.91 -15.05
C GLY A 229 -2.04 -0.66 -15.47
N PHE A 230 -2.75 -0.75 -16.59
CA PHE A 230 -3.63 0.33 -17.03
C PHE A 230 -4.94 0.39 -16.23
N SER A 231 -5.50 -0.77 -15.85
CA SER A 231 -6.66 -0.84 -14.96
C SER A 231 -6.37 -0.21 -13.60
N ASP A 232 -5.15 -0.40 -13.08
CA ASP A 232 -4.73 0.23 -11.84
C ASP A 232 -4.54 1.74 -11.99
N TYR A 233 -4.02 2.23 -13.12
CA TYR A 233 -3.99 3.67 -13.43
C TYR A 233 -5.39 4.30 -13.45
N LEU A 234 -6.34 3.69 -14.18
CA LEU A 234 -7.71 4.21 -14.23
C LEU A 234 -8.41 4.08 -12.87
N ARG A 235 -8.14 3.01 -12.10
CA ARG A 235 -8.65 2.88 -10.73
C ARG A 235 -8.12 3.98 -9.82
N GLN A 236 -6.81 4.26 -9.84
CA GLN A 236 -6.21 5.34 -9.07
C GLN A 236 -6.80 6.70 -9.46
N ARG A 237 -6.95 6.97 -10.77
CA ARG A 237 -7.56 8.22 -11.23
C ARG A 237 -9.05 8.32 -10.85
N ALA A 238 -9.80 7.23 -10.94
CA ALA A 238 -11.19 7.20 -10.51
C ALA A 238 -11.32 7.45 -9.00
N HIS A 239 -10.43 6.89 -8.18
CA HIS A 239 -10.38 7.17 -6.74
C HIS A 239 -9.99 8.61 -6.41
N LEU A 240 -9.11 9.22 -7.21
CA LEU A 240 -8.67 10.60 -7.02
C LEU A 240 -9.64 11.63 -7.60
N ALA A 241 -10.58 11.22 -8.45
CA ALA A 241 -11.57 12.11 -9.05
C ALA A 241 -12.61 12.56 -8.02
N ARG A 242 -12.57 13.84 -7.66
CA ARG A 242 -13.42 14.42 -6.60
C ARG A 242 -14.69 15.03 -7.17
N THR A 243 -14.59 15.58 -8.37
CA THR A 243 -15.70 16.23 -9.06
C THR A 243 -16.41 15.28 -10.03
N PRO A 244 -17.69 15.56 -10.37
CA PRO A 244 -18.37 14.84 -11.45
C PRO A 244 -17.61 14.91 -12.79
N ALA A 245 -17.09 16.09 -13.15
CA ALA A 245 -16.33 16.29 -14.39
C ALA A 245 -15.01 15.50 -14.46
N GLU A 246 -14.31 15.35 -13.33
CA GLU A 246 -13.12 14.48 -13.27
C GLU A 246 -13.47 13.01 -13.43
N ARG A 247 -14.56 12.56 -12.81
CA ARG A 247 -15.05 11.17 -12.95
C ARG A 247 -15.47 10.89 -14.39
N GLU A 248 -16.15 11.84 -15.01
CA GLU A 248 -16.54 11.83 -16.42
C GLU A 248 -15.31 11.77 -17.34
N SER A 249 -14.29 12.59 -17.08
CA SER A 249 -13.03 12.57 -17.83
C SER A 249 -12.33 11.21 -17.77
N VAL A 250 -12.29 10.58 -16.58
CA VAL A 250 -11.72 9.23 -16.41
C VAL A 250 -12.55 8.19 -17.17
N ALA A 251 -13.88 8.30 -17.12
CA ALA A 251 -14.76 7.40 -17.85
C ALA A 251 -14.59 7.53 -19.37
N ARG A 252 -14.56 8.76 -19.92
CA ARG A 252 -14.32 9.02 -21.35
C ARG A 252 -12.96 8.51 -21.82
N GLU A 253 -11.90 8.70 -21.02
CA GLU A 253 -10.56 8.17 -21.32
C GLU A 253 -10.57 6.63 -21.35
N GLY A 254 -11.29 5.98 -20.43
CA GLY A 254 -11.50 4.53 -20.44
C GLY A 254 -12.24 4.05 -21.68
N ILE A 255 -13.35 4.71 -22.04
CA ILE A 255 -14.21 4.35 -23.19
C ILE A 255 -13.48 4.48 -24.52
N GLU A 256 -12.79 5.60 -24.72
CA GLU A 256 -12.07 5.86 -25.97
C GLU A 256 -10.98 4.81 -26.20
N LEU A 257 -10.38 4.33 -25.11
CA LEU A 257 -9.43 3.23 -25.17
C LEU A 257 -10.09 1.89 -25.52
N LEU A 258 -11.26 1.62 -24.95
CA LEU A 258 -11.96 0.36 -25.15
C LEU A 258 -12.44 0.17 -26.59
N ARG A 259 -12.92 1.26 -27.20
CA ARG A 259 -13.23 1.30 -28.63
C ARG A 259 -12.02 0.93 -29.49
N ARG A 260 -10.80 1.18 -29.01
CA ARG A 260 -9.55 0.99 -29.76
C ARG A 260 -8.88 -0.36 -29.56
N ILE A 261 -8.97 -0.98 -28.37
CA ILE A 261 -8.18 -2.19 -28.05
C ILE A 261 -8.99 -3.48 -28.17
N ASN A 262 -10.32 -3.43 -28.31
CA ASN A 262 -11.17 -4.63 -28.27
C ASN A 262 -10.84 -5.53 -27.06
N LEU A 263 -10.59 -4.90 -25.89
CA LEU A 263 -10.32 -5.60 -24.65
C LEU A 263 -11.60 -6.27 -24.18
N ASN A 264 -11.75 -7.52 -24.62
CA ASN A 264 -12.67 -8.48 -24.05
C ASN A 264 -12.19 -9.00 -22.67
N GLY A 265 -11.14 -8.42 -22.09
CA GLY A 265 -10.53 -8.89 -20.85
C GLY A 265 -11.29 -8.42 -19.59
N PHE A 266 -11.45 -9.35 -18.65
CA PHE A 266 -11.92 -9.12 -17.29
C PHE A 266 -10.84 -8.40 -16.49
N SER A 267 -11.06 -7.15 -16.14
CA SER A 267 -10.26 -6.51 -15.10
C SER A 267 -11.16 -5.77 -14.12
N ASN A 268 -10.78 -5.77 -12.83
CA ASN A 268 -11.49 -5.04 -11.79
C ASN A 268 -11.59 -3.54 -12.13
N GLY A 269 -10.60 -2.98 -12.85
CA GLY A 269 -10.64 -1.59 -13.29
C GLY A 269 -11.79 -1.32 -14.27
N MET A 270 -12.05 -2.26 -15.18
CA MET A 270 -13.12 -2.15 -16.17
C MET A 270 -14.51 -2.13 -15.56
N ALA A 271 -14.75 -3.01 -14.59
CA ALA A 271 -16.00 -3.02 -13.85
C ALA A 271 -16.23 -1.69 -13.11
N GLN A 272 -15.20 -1.13 -12.45
CA GLN A 272 -15.30 0.14 -11.74
C GLN A 272 -15.62 1.31 -12.67
N ILE A 273 -15.03 1.34 -13.87
CA ILE A 273 -15.36 2.35 -14.90
C ILE A 273 -16.81 2.18 -15.36
N ALA A 274 -17.25 0.95 -15.63
CA ALA A 274 -18.63 0.69 -16.03
C ALA A 274 -19.64 1.10 -14.93
N ILE A 275 -19.32 0.88 -13.65
CA ILE A 275 -20.16 1.34 -12.53
C ILE A 275 -20.23 2.87 -12.48
N ALA A 276 -19.08 3.55 -12.61
CA ALA A 276 -19.04 5.01 -12.62
C ALA A 276 -19.82 5.59 -13.81
N ALA A 277 -19.68 4.97 -14.98
CA ALA A 277 -20.35 5.36 -16.20
C ALA A 277 -21.88 5.10 -16.12
N ALA A 278 -22.32 3.99 -15.52
CA ALA A 278 -23.73 3.67 -15.27
C ALA A 278 -24.44 4.70 -14.38
N ARG A 279 -23.70 5.33 -13.45
CA ARG A 279 -24.21 6.38 -12.56
C ARG A 279 -24.16 7.79 -13.16
N SER A 280 -23.62 7.93 -14.38
CA SER A 280 -23.53 9.23 -15.05
C SER A 280 -24.87 9.60 -15.69
N ASP A 281 -25.14 10.91 -15.75
CA ASP A 281 -26.26 11.47 -16.52
C ASP A 281 -25.91 11.61 -18.02
N GLU A 282 -24.64 11.38 -18.41
CA GLU A 282 -24.21 11.43 -19.81
C GLU A 282 -24.66 10.19 -20.60
N PRO A 283 -25.43 10.35 -21.69
CA PRO A 283 -25.92 9.23 -22.49
C PRO A 283 -24.79 8.31 -23.00
N GLU A 284 -23.68 8.87 -23.48
CA GLU A 284 -22.57 8.08 -24.03
C GLU A 284 -21.88 7.19 -22.98
N LEU A 285 -21.78 7.67 -21.74
CA LEU A 285 -21.22 6.90 -20.62
C LEU A 285 -22.19 5.79 -20.20
N ARG A 286 -23.49 6.10 -20.19
CA ARG A 286 -24.53 5.12 -19.89
C ARG A 286 -24.60 4.02 -20.95
N ASP A 287 -24.56 4.38 -22.24
CA ASP A 287 -24.52 3.44 -23.37
C ASP A 287 -23.32 2.50 -23.29
N PHE A 288 -22.15 3.03 -22.88
CA PHE A 288 -20.97 2.22 -22.64
C PHE A 288 -21.21 1.19 -21.51
N ALA A 289 -21.74 1.64 -20.37
CA ALA A 289 -22.02 0.75 -19.26
C ALA A 289 -23.05 -0.33 -19.63
N GLU A 290 -24.07 0.03 -20.42
CA GLU A 290 -25.06 -0.91 -20.96
C GLU A 290 -24.40 -1.95 -21.88
N SER A 291 -23.55 -1.51 -22.82
CA SER A 291 -22.82 -2.42 -23.71
C SER A 291 -21.88 -3.35 -22.95
N TRP A 292 -21.17 -2.83 -21.95
CA TRP A 292 -20.31 -3.63 -21.07
C TRP A 292 -21.14 -4.64 -20.28
N TYR A 293 -22.25 -4.22 -19.68
CA TYR A 293 -23.16 -5.09 -18.93
C TYR A 293 -23.68 -6.23 -19.81
N ASP A 294 -24.17 -5.92 -21.01
CA ASP A 294 -24.68 -6.91 -21.96
C ASP A 294 -23.59 -7.89 -22.43
N ALA A 295 -22.36 -7.42 -22.61
CA ALA A 295 -21.24 -8.30 -22.94
C ALA A 295 -20.89 -9.24 -21.77
N GLN A 296 -20.84 -8.74 -20.54
CA GLN A 296 -20.43 -9.55 -19.39
C GLN A 296 -21.51 -10.51 -18.90
N LYS A 297 -22.78 -10.13 -18.99
CA LYS A 297 -23.89 -10.96 -18.51
C LYS A 297 -24.00 -12.30 -19.26
N THR A 298 -23.64 -12.33 -20.54
CA THR A 298 -23.59 -13.57 -21.34
C THR A 298 -22.46 -14.52 -20.93
N ARG A 299 -21.45 -13.98 -20.24
CA ARG A 299 -20.29 -14.72 -19.76
C ARG A 299 -20.47 -15.23 -18.35
N VAL A 300 -21.42 -14.69 -17.58
CA VAL A 300 -21.77 -15.23 -16.26
C VAL A 300 -22.42 -16.59 -16.49
N LYS A 301 -21.66 -17.65 -16.27
CA LYS A 301 -22.19 -19.01 -16.45
C LYS A 301 -23.18 -19.30 -15.31
N PRO A 302 -24.37 -19.85 -15.62
CA PRO A 302 -25.19 -20.46 -14.59
C PRO A 302 -24.36 -21.53 -13.86
N LEU A 303 -24.41 -21.55 -12.54
CA LEU A 303 -23.72 -22.54 -11.72
C LEU A 303 -24.34 -23.92 -11.97
N ASN A 304 -23.86 -24.63 -13.00
CA ASN A 304 -24.31 -25.99 -13.31
C ASN A 304 -23.71 -27.03 -12.35
N SER A 305 -22.75 -26.63 -11.49
CA SER A 305 -22.18 -27.48 -10.44
C SER A 305 -21.84 -26.64 -9.20
N PRO A 306 -22.39 -26.97 -8.02
CA PRO A 306 -22.10 -26.27 -6.77
C PRO A 306 -20.63 -26.34 -6.34
N ASP A 307 -19.85 -27.32 -6.81
CA ASP A 307 -18.54 -27.65 -6.25
C ASP A 307 -17.35 -26.99 -7.00
N LYS A 308 -17.63 -26.20 -8.04
CA LYS A 308 -16.62 -25.58 -8.91
C LYS A 308 -16.87 -24.08 -9.11
N VAL A 309 -17.05 -23.34 -8.03
CA VAL A 309 -17.01 -21.87 -8.11
C VAL A 309 -15.53 -21.48 -8.17
N GLU A 310 -15.03 -21.15 -9.36
CA GLU A 310 -13.73 -20.49 -9.47
C GLU A 310 -13.89 -19.04 -8.97
N TRP A 311 -12.89 -18.49 -8.28
CA TRP A 311 -12.91 -17.10 -7.78
C TRP A 311 -13.27 -16.06 -8.88
N TYR A 312 -12.92 -16.39 -10.13
CA TYR A 312 -13.29 -15.62 -11.31
C TYR A 312 -14.81 -15.51 -11.52
N ASP A 313 -15.59 -16.54 -11.21
CA ASP A 313 -17.05 -16.55 -11.35
C ASP A 313 -17.75 -15.72 -10.27
N GLU A 314 -17.13 -15.54 -9.09
CA GLU A 314 -17.66 -14.75 -7.97
C GLU A 314 -17.48 -13.25 -8.19
N ALA A 315 -16.28 -12.85 -8.59
CA ALA A 315 -16.00 -11.45 -8.85
C ALA A 315 -16.79 -10.95 -10.09
N GLN A 316 -16.95 -11.82 -11.09
CA GLN A 316 -17.73 -11.55 -12.28
C GLN A 316 -19.23 -11.34 -12.02
N SER A 317 -19.86 -12.18 -11.19
CA SER A 317 -21.27 -12.00 -10.82
C SER A 317 -21.47 -10.73 -10.00
N GLU A 318 -20.53 -10.41 -9.11
CA GLU A 318 -20.52 -9.18 -8.31
C GLU A 318 -20.51 -7.93 -9.21
N TRP A 319 -19.61 -7.84 -10.18
CA TRP A 319 -19.52 -6.66 -11.05
C TRP A 319 -20.71 -6.51 -11.99
N VAL A 320 -21.20 -7.61 -12.56
CA VAL A 320 -22.41 -7.58 -13.39
C VAL A 320 -23.60 -7.11 -12.56
N MET A 321 -23.75 -7.62 -11.33
CA MET A 321 -24.76 -7.16 -10.39
C MET A 321 -24.61 -5.65 -10.11
N GLN A 322 -23.41 -5.16 -9.81
CA GLN A 322 -23.18 -3.74 -9.48
C GLN A 322 -23.48 -2.80 -10.66
N VAL A 323 -23.05 -3.14 -11.87
CA VAL A 323 -23.32 -2.34 -13.07
C VAL A 323 -24.81 -2.38 -13.43
N GLY A 324 -25.43 -3.57 -13.40
CA GLY A 324 -26.86 -3.72 -13.67
C GLY A 324 -27.73 -2.94 -12.67
N ALA A 325 -27.38 -2.97 -11.38
CA ALA A 325 -28.06 -2.18 -10.35
C ALA A 325 -27.92 -0.67 -10.61
N ALA A 326 -26.71 -0.21 -10.94
CA ALA A 326 -26.46 1.20 -11.26
C ALA A 326 -27.23 1.67 -12.51
N LEU A 327 -27.43 0.79 -13.49
CA LEU A 327 -28.24 1.04 -14.68
C LEU A 327 -29.75 0.95 -14.43
N GLY A 328 -30.19 0.49 -13.26
CA GLY A 328 -31.61 0.28 -12.95
C GLY A 328 -32.23 -0.92 -13.68
N ARG A 329 -31.44 -1.98 -13.93
CA ARG A 329 -31.87 -3.16 -14.66
C ARG A 329 -32.51 -4.19 -13.74
N ASP A 330 -33.74 -4.60 -14.03
CA ASP A 330 -34.46 -5.62 -13.25
C ASP A 330 -33.75 -6.99 -13.28
N ASP A 331 -33.11 -7.32 -14.41
CA ASP A 331 -32.36 -8.57 -14.60
C ASP A 331 -31.07 -8.65 -13.76
N ALA A 332 -30.63 -7.53 -13.17
CA ALA A 332 -29.52 -7.52 -12.20
C ALA A 332 -29.82 -8.38 -10.97
N THR A 333 -31.09 -8.52 -10.60
CA THR A 333 -31.56 -9.35 -9.48
C THR A 333 -31.22 -10.84 -9.69
N LYS A 334 -31.18 -11.31 -10.93
CA LYS A 334 -30.76 -12.69 -11.24
C LYS A 334 -29.29 -12.92 -10.88
N TYR A 335 -28.44 -11.92 -11.15
CA TYR A 335 -27.01 -11.99 -10.83
C TYR A 335 -26.75 -11.79 -9.34
N ARG A 336 -27.59 -11.00 -8.66
CA ARG A 336 -27.66 -10.96 -7.19
C ARG A 336 -27.89 -12.37 -6.63
N ASP A 337 -28.88 -13.10 -7.11
CA ASP A 337 -29.19 -14.45 -6.58
C ASP A 337 -28.05 -15.45 -6.84
N ILE A 338 -27.37 -15.35 -7.99
CA ILE A 338 -26.17 -16.15 -8.29
C ILE A 338 -25.03 -15.81 -7.32
N TRP A 339 -24.77 -14.52 -7.10
CA TRP A 339 -23.75 -14.05 -6.16
C TRP A 339 -24.09 -14.44 -4.72
N LEU A 340 -25.36 -14.36 -4.33
CA LEU A 340 -25.86 -14.82 -3.03
C LEU A 340 -25.62 -16.30 -2.79
N VAL A 341 -25.88 -17.15 -3.80
CA VAL A 341 -25.57 -18.58 -3.73
C VAL A 341 -24.06 -18.85 -3.64
N GLN A 342 -23.22 -17.96 -4.16
CA GLN A 342 -21.76 -18.08 -4.03
C GLN A 342 -21.29 -17.74 -2.61
N ILE A 343 -21.83 -16.68 -2.00
CA ILE A 343 -21.43 -16.24 -0.65
C ILE A 343 -22.09 -17.05 0.48
N ASP A 344 -23.28 -17.62 0.29
CA ASP A 344 -24.03 -18.38 1.31
C ASP A 344 -23.48 -19.81 1.50
N LYS A 345 -22.47 -20.21 0.73
CA LYS A 345 -21.90 -21.57 0.84
C LYS A 345 -21.09 -21.78 2.11
N PRO A 346 -21.07 -23.02 2.66
CA PRO A 346 -20.31 -23.41 3.85
C PRO A 346 -18.78 -23.25 3.74
N HIS A 347 -18.23 -22.79 2.60
CA HIS A 347 -16.84 -22.34 2.50
C HIS A 347 -16.53 -21.12 3.38
N LEU A 348 -17.54 -20.42 3.91
CA LEU A 348 -17.38 -19.42 4.98
C LEU A 348 -16.82 -20.01 6.30
N GLU A 349 -16.90 -21.33 6.51
CA GLU A 349 -16.22 -22.01 7.63
C GLU A 349 -14.71 -22.19 7.39
N ASN A 350 -14.25 -21.98 6.15
CA ASN A 350 -12.82 -21.92 5.88
C ASN A 350 -12.25 -20.67 6.59
N LYS A 351 -11.20 -20.87 7.39
CA LYS A 351 -10.69 -19.90 8.39
C LYS A 351 -10.37 -18.50 7.82
N ASN A 352 -10.25 -18.37 6.50
CA ASN A 352 -9.88 -17.14 5.81
C ASN A 352 -11.06 -16.31 5.30
N SER A 353 -12.29 -16.82 5.28
CA SER A 353 -13.43 -16.08 4.73
C SER A 353 -13.89 -14.84 5.53
N PRO A 354 -13.81 -14.80 6.87
CA PRO A 354 -14.30 -13.66 7.64
C PRO A 354 -13.63 -12.32 7.33
N GLN A 355 -12.49 -12.31 6.65
CA GLN A 355 -11.76 -11.10 6.25
C GLN A 355 -12.41 -10.35 5.08
N TYR A 356 -13.24 -11.02 4.27
CA TYR A 356 -13.87 -10.40 3.09
C TYR A 356 -15.26 -9.81 3.36
N LEU A 357 -15.88 -10.15 4.49
CA LEU A 357 -17.21 -9.64 4.87
C LEU A 357 -17.31 -8.09 4.88
N PRO A 358 -16.29 -7.33 5.30
CA PRO A 358 -16.31 -5.88 5.14
C PRO A 358 -16.33 -5.43 3.67
N GLU A 359 -15.54 -6.05 2.79
CA GLU A 359 -15.54 -5.68 1.37
C GLU A 359 -16.87 -6.02 0.70
N TRP A 360 -17.50 -7.15 1.06
CA TRP A 360 -18.83 -7.51 0.58
C TRP A 360 -19.91 -6.56 1.09
N GLY A 361 -19.85 -6.18 2.36
CA GLY A 361 -20.79 -5.19 2.91
C GLY A 361 -20.67 -3.83 2.20
N LYS A 362 -19.44 -3.41 1.91
CA LYS A 362 -19.16 -2.22 1.10
C LYS A 362 -19.70 -2.34 -0.33
N ALA A 363 -19.49 -3.46 -0.99
CA ALA A 363 -19.96 -3.74 -2.35
C ALA A 363 -21.50 -3.75 -2.43
N LEU A 364 -22.16 -4.52 -1.55
CA LEU A 364 -23.63 -4.59 -1.45
C LEU A 364 -24.25 -3.23 -1.19
N TRP A 365 -23.73 -2.50 -0.20
CA TRP A 365 -24.23 -1.18 0.14
C TRP A 365 -24.09 -0.19 -1.01
N SER A 366 -22.93 -0.22 -1.68
CA SER A 366 -22.67 0.63 -2.85
C SER A 366 -23.57 0.26 -4.03
N ALA A 367 -23.90 -1.02 -4.22
CA ALA A 367 -24.74 -1.48 -5.30
C ALA A 367 -26.20 -1.06 -5.07
N ASN A 368 -26.77 -1.46 -3.94
CA ASN A 368 -28.15 -1.19 -3.57
C ASN A 368 -28.35 -1.35 -2.05
N PRO A 369 -28.60 -0.27 -1.30
CA PRO A 369 -28.88 -0.33 0.14
C PRO A 369 -30.05 -1.25 0.54
N GLN A 370 -31.07 -1.40 -0.30
CA GLN A 370 -32.20 -2.30 -0.01
C GLN A 370 -31.77 -3.77 -0.03
N TRP A 371 -30.91 -4.14 -0.99
CA TRP A 371 -30.36 -5.50 -1.04
C TRP A 371 -29.46 -5.76 0.15
N PHE A 372 -28.67 -4.78 0.57
CA PHE A 372 -27.87 -4.92 1.78
C PHE A 372 -28.76 -5.29 2.98
N ASP A 373 -29.90 -4.61 3.17
CA ASP A 373 -30.80 -4.91 4.28
C ASP A 373 -31.44 -6.30 4.21
N GLU A 374 -31.91 -6.70 3.02
CA GLU A 374 -32.49 -8.03 2.76
C GLU A 374 -31.48 -9.14 3.04
N ILE A 375 -30.27 -8.99 2.53
CA ILE A 375 -29.23 -10.03 2.54
C ILE A 375 -28.54 -10.10 3.90
N VAL A 376 -28.00 -8.97 4.36
CA VAL A 376 -27.25 -8.91 5.61
C VAL A 376 -28.19 -9.11 6.79
N GLY A 377 -29.47 -8.75 6.68
CA GLY A 377 -30.48 -9.01 7.71
C GLY A 377 -30.65 -10.50 8.05
N ALA A 378 -30.38 -11.40 7.11
CA ALA A 378 -30.49 -12.85 7.30
C ALA A 378 -29.22 -13.50 7.89
N TRP A 379 -28.08 -12.80 7.91
CA TRP A 379 -26.82 -13.38 8.37
C TRP A 379 -26.74 -13.50 9.90
N PRO A 380 -25.91 -14.41 10.45
CA PRO A 380 -25.56 -14.39 11.87
C PRO A 380 -24.98 -13.04 12.33
N THR A 381 -25.29 -12.63 13.56
CA THR A 381 -24.92 -11.29 14.09
C THR A 381 -23.45 -10.90 13.88
N PRO A 382 -22.45 -11.77 14.14
CA PRO A 382 -21.05 -11.40 13.93
C PRO A 382 -20.71 -11.07 12.46
N GLN A 383 -21.41 -11.69 11.51
CA GLN A 383 -21.24 -11.42 10.09
C GLN A 383 -21.94 -10.12 9.70
N GLN A 384 -23.14 -9.86 10.24
CA GLN A 384 -23.85 -8.59 10.04
C GLN A 384 -22.98 -7.40 10.45
N MET A 385 -22.34 -7.48 11.62
CA MET A 385 -21.48 -6.39 12.11
C MET A 385 -20.31 -6.09 11.18
N ARG A 386 -19.67 -7.11 10.59
CA ARG A 386 -18.57 -6.92 9.64
C ARG A 386 -19.04 -6.31 8.33
N ALA A 387 -20.19 -6.76 7.82
CA ALA A 387 -20.79 -6.19 6.62
C ALA A 387 -21.18 -4.71 6.85
N LEU A 388 -21.75 -4.38 8.01
CA LEU A 388 -22.09 -3.01 8.39
C LEU A 388 -20.86 -2.11 8.47
N ASN A 389 -19.72 -2.61 8.95
CA ASN A 389 -18.46 -1.86 8.90
C ASN A 389 -18.02 -1.54 7.48
N GLY A 390 -18.16 -2.50 6.59
CA GLY A 390 -17.97 -2.34 5.16
C GLY A 390 -18.83 -1.24 4.58
N ALA A 391 -20.15 -1.34 4.78
CA ALA A 391 -21.13 -0.36 4.34
C ALA A 391 -20.82 1.05 4.88
N LEU A 392 -20.47 1.17 6.17
CA LEU A 392 -20.07 2.44 6.79
C LEU A 392 -18.86 3.09 6.10
N SER A 393 -17.89 2.30 5.63
CA SER A 393 -16.73 2.83 4.91
C SER A 393 -17.05 3.37 3.51
N ALA A 394 -18.19 2.97 2.95
CA ALA A 394 -18.62 3.31 1.61
C ALA A 394 -19.69 4.41 1.57
N GLU A 395 -20.39 4.62 2.69
CA GLU A 395 -21.48 5.58 2.78
C GLU A 395 -20.95 7.01 2.95
N ALA A 396 -21.24 7.86 1.96
CA ALA A 396 -20.89 9.27 1.96
C ALA A 396 -22.04 10.18 2.47
N ASN A 397 -23.27 9.67 2.54
CA ASN A 397 -24.43 10.40 3.04
C ASN A 397 -24.50 10.33 4.59
N PRO A 398 -24.43 11.46 5.29
CA PRO A 398 -24.47 11.51 6.75
C PRO A 398 -25.64 10.82 7.42
N ALA A 399 -26.85 11.02 6.88
CA ALA A 399 -28.07 10.49 7.49
C ALA A 399 -28.08 8.96 7.39
N ARG A 400 -27.63 8.41 6.25
CA ARG A 400 -27.52 6.96 6.06
C ARG A 400 -26.38 6.36 6.87
N ALA A 401 -25.22 7.02 6.93
CA ALA A 401 -24.09 6.58 7.76
C ALA A 401 -24.51 6.52 9.24
N LYS A 402 -25.30 7.49 9.71
CA LYS A 402 -25.84 7.49 11.08
C LYS A 402 -26.79 6.32 11.34
N THR A 403 -27.65 5.98 10.37
CA THR A 403 -28.53 4.81 10.44
C THR A 403 -27.74 3.51 10.50
N LEU A 404 -26.71 3.35 9.67
CA LEU A 404 -25.81 2.19 9.68
C LEU A 404 -25.08 2.05 11.02
N LEU A 405 -24.56 3.15 11.56
CA LEU A 405 -23.88 3.15 12.86
C LEU A 405 -24.84 2.76 13.99
N ALA A 406 -26.05 3.33 14.02
CA ALA A 406 -27.06 2.98 15.02
C ALA A 406 -27.44 1.49 14.97
N ARG A 407 -27.50 0.90 13.76
CA ARG A 407 -27.73 -0.54 13.60
C ARG A 407 -26.55 -1.37 14.13
N LEU A 408 -25.32 -0.96 13.82
CA LEU A 408 -24.12 -1.61 14.33
C LEU A 408 -24.04 -1.57 15.86
N GLU A 409 -24.36 -0.42 16.46
CA GLU A 409 -24.44 -0.23 17.91
C GLU A 409 -25.51 -1.12 18.55
N LYS A 410 -26.69 -1.21 17.92
CA LYS A 410 -27.75 -2.12 18.37
C LYS A 410 -27.28 -3.58 18.37
N LEU A 411 -26.65 -4.05 17.30
CA LEU A 411 -26.12 -5.42 17.22
C LEU A 411 -25.00 -5.69 18.24
N ALA A 412 -24.13 -4.70 18.47
CA ALA A 412 -23.07 -4.80 19.46
C ALA A 412 -23.62 -4.87 20.90
N SER A 413 -24.76 -4.23 21.16
CA SER A 413 -25.43 -4.23 22.46
C SER A 413 -26.27 -5.49 22.74
N ASP A 414 -26.46 -6.35 21.74
CA ASP A 414 -27.24 -7.58 21.90
C ASP A 414 -26.49 -8.58 22.81
N PRO A 415 -27.10 -9.04 23.92
CA PRO A 415 -26.50 -10.04 24.80
C PRO A 415 -26.08 -11.34 24.07
N ALA A 416 -26.79 -11.72 23.00
CA ALA A 416 -26.45 -12.90 22.20
C ALA A 416 -25.10 -12.74 21.47
N THR A 417 -24.78 -11.51 21.04
CA THR A 417 -23.48 -11.18 20.44
C THR A 417 -22.35 -11.34 21.45
N SER A 418 -22.57 -10.87 22.68
CA SER A 418 -21.60 -10.99 23.78
C SER A 418 -21.34 -12.45 24.17
N ALA A 419 -22.40 -13.27 24.20
CA ALA A 419 -22.29 -14.70 24.51
C ALA A 419 -21.57 -15.50 23.40
N ALA A 420 -21.84 -15.19 22.13
CA ALA A 420 -21.18 -15.83 20.98
C ALA A 420 -19.67 -15.52 20.92
N ASP A 421 -19.28 -14.31 21.32
CA ASP A 421 -17.87 -13.91 21.42
C ASP A 421 -17.14 -14.59 22.59
N ALA A 422 -17.81 -14.73 23.75
CA ALA A 422 -17.24 -15.37 24.93
C ALA A 422 -16.94 -16.86 24.71
N ALA A 423 -17.77 -17.57 23.93
CA ALA A 423 -17.61 -19.01 23.69
C ALA A 423 -16.43 -19.38 22.77
N LYS A 424 -15.83 -18.43 22.04
CA LYS A 424 -14.78 -18.70 21.03
C LYS A 424 -13.40 -18.12 21.36
N SER A 425 -13.24 -17.39 22.47
CA SER A 425 -11.99 -16.71 22.82
C SER A 425 -11.15 -17.52 23.83
N ASN A 426 -10.39 -18.51 23.33
CA ASN A 426 -9.40 -19.24 24.15
C ASN A 426 -7.95 -18.80 23.87
N SER A 427 -7.72 -17.74 23.09
CA SER A 427 -6.36 -17.30 22.74
C SER A 427 -6.25 -15.77 22.60
N MET A 428 -5.63 -15.14 23.62
CA MET A 428 -5.01 -13.80 23.71
C MET A 428 -5.74 -12.55 23.16
N GLY A 429 -6.10 -11.63 24.07
CA GLY A 429 -6.41 -10.20 23.83
C GLY A 429 -7.76 -9.73 24.42
N PRO A 430 -7.84 -8.58 25.15
CA PRO A 430 -8.99 -8.22 25.98
C PRO A 430 -10.21 -7.64 25.21
N ILE A 431 -10.22 -7.66 23.87
CA ILE A 431 -11.28 -7.03 23.07
C ILE A 431 -11.92 -8.09 22.17
N SER A 432 -13.24 -8.27 22.30
CA SER A 432 -13.99 -9.23 21.48
C SER A 432 -14.07 -8.78 20.01
N LYS A 433 -14.28 -9.71 19.07
CA LYS A 433 -14.37 -9.40 17.63
C LYS A 433 -15.55 -8.46 17.31
N SER A 434 -16.65 -8.55 18.06
CA SER A 434 -17.79 -7.65 17.91
C SER A 434 -17.45 -6.24 18.41
N VAL A 435 -16.70 -6.15 19.50
CA VAL A 435 -16.21 -4.87 20.02
C VAL A 435 -15.22 -4.23 19.04
N GLN A 436 -14.28 -5.00 18.47
CA GLN A 436 -13.39 -4.52 17.39
C GLN A 436 -14.19 -4.04 16.17
N SER A 437 -15.24 -4.78 15.81
CA SER A 437 -16.11 -4.40 14.69
C SER A 437 -16.82 -3.07 14.98
N LEU A 438 -17.40 -2.89 16.16
CA LEU A 438 -18.01 -1.63 16.55
C LEU A 438 -17.03 -0.45 16.46
N TYR A 439 -15.78 -0.63 16.88
CA TYR A 439 -14.77 0.42 16.76
C TYR A 439 -14.44 0.74 15.31
N GLN A 440 -14.20 -0.27 14.48
CA GLN A 440 -13.94 -0.04 13.06
C GLN A 440 -15.12 0.70 12.40
N GLY A 441 -16.35 0.36 12.77
CA GLY A 441 -17.54 1.07 12.30
C GLY A 441 -17.58 2.53 12.73
N ARG A 442 -17.27 2.83 14.00
CA ARG A 442 -17.16 4.22 14.48
C ARG A 442 -16.03 4.99 13.81
N THR A 443 -14.87 4.36 13.58
CA THR A 443 -13.74 4.92 12.83
C THR A 443 -14.16 5.26 11.39
N ASN A 444 -14.83 4.32 10.72
CA ASN A 444 -15.33 4.51 9.36
C ASN A 444 -16.40 5.62 9.31
N PHE A 445 -17.34 5.64 10.27
CA PHE A 445 -18.32 6.71 10.40
C PHE A 445 -17.65 8.07 10.60
N ALA A 446 -16.70 8.19 11.53
CA ALA A 446 -15.97 9.43 11.77
C ALA A 446 -15.26 9.91 10.50
N ARG A 447 -14.65 8.99 9.73
CA ARG A 447 -14.00 9.30 8.45
C ARG A 447 -14.99 9.80 7.39
N SER A 448 -16.14 9.14 7.23
CA SER A 448 -17.18 9.55 6.28
C SER A 448 -17.80 10.90 6.64
N MET A 449 -17.96 11.16 7.94
CA MET A 449 -18.53 12.41 8.44
C MET A 449 -17.55 13.57 8.46
N ALA A 450 -16.24 13.31 8.55
CA ALA A 450 -15.22 14.33 8.71
C ALA A 450 -15.19 15.39 7.60
N LEU A 451 -15.71 15.08 6.41
CA LEU A 451 -15.78 16.00 5.27
C LEU A 451 -17.14 16.70 5.11
N VAL A 452 -18.16 16.30 5.87
CA VAL A 452 -19.55 16.74 5.65
C VAL A 452 -20.16 17.40 6.88
N ASP A 453 -19.85 16.90 8.08
CA ASP A 453 -20.37 17.43 9.35
C ASP A 453 -19.38 17.11 10.49
N ALA A 454 -18.56 18.10 10.83
CA ALA A 454 -17.49 17.96 11.81
C ALA A 454 -17.96 17.61 13.24
N PRO A 455 -19.06 18.18 13.80
CA PRO A 455 -19.49 17.83 15.15
C PRO A 455 -19.82 16.34 15.37
N PRO A 456 -20.68 15.67 14.57
CA PRO A 456 -20.93 14.23 14.71
C PRO A 456 -19.68 13.37 14.49
N ALA A 457 -18.79 13.79 13.57
CA ALA A 457 -17.52 13.11 13.35
C ALA A 457 -16.64 13.14 14.61
N LEU A 458 -16.58 14.29 15.29
CA LEU A 458 -15.82 14.50 16.50
C LEU A 458 -16.37 13.69 17.68
N ASP A 459 -17.69 13.64 17.83
CA ASP A 459 -18.33 12.84 18.90
C ASP A 459 -18.08 11.35 18.70
N ALA A 460 -18.13 10.85 17.46
CA ALA A 460 -17.79 9.47 17.15
C ALA A 460 -16.30 9.17 17.43
N LEU A 461 -15.41 10.10 17.08
CA LEU A 461 -13.97 9.95 17.32
C LEU A 461 -13.63 9.94 18.83
N ASP A 462 -14.31 10.74 19.66
CA ASP A 462 -14.13 10.70 21.13
C ASP A 462 -14.53 9.35 21.72
N GLN A 463 -15.55 8.71 21.17
CA GLN A 463 -15.97 7.37 21.59
C GLN A 463 -14.99 6.27 21.16
N VAL A 464 -14.35 6.40 19.99
CA VAL A 464 -13.30 5.45 19.54
C VAL A 464 -12.08 5.52 20.44
N ARG A 465 -11.63 6.73 20.77
CA ARG A 465 -10.42 6.96 21.58
C ARG A 465 -10.48 6.30 22.96
N LYS A 466 -11.68 6.17 23.56
CA LYS A 466 -11.80 5.56 24.90
C LYS A 466 -11.35 4.11 24.95
N VAL A 467 -11.15 3.46 23.80
CA VAL A 467 -10.89 2.03 23.75
C VAL A 467 -9.68 1.64 22.89
N ILE A 468 -9.21 2.54 22.02
CA ILE A 468 -8.05 2.28 21.16
C ILE A 468 -6.97 3.34 21.40
N GLN A 469 -5.73 2.88 21.55
CA GLN A 469 -4.50 3.67 21.45
C GLN A 469 -3.90 3.43 20.05
N SER A 470 -4.44 4.06 18.99
CA SER A 470 -3.96 3.79 17.62
C SER A 470 -3.65 5.07 16.86
N GLY A 471 -2.62 5.00 16.01
CA GLY A 471 -2.26 6.12 15.13
C GLY A 471 -3.37 6.60 14.19
N GLU A 472 -4.51 5.91 14.06
CA GLU A 472 -5.58 6.34 13.15
C GLU A 472 -6.36 7.57 13.67
N VAL A 473 -6.41 7.80 14.99
CA VAL A 473 -7.22 8.88 15.58
C VAL A 473 -6.70 10.25 15.18
N TYR A 474 -5.39 10.46 15.10
CA TYR A 474 -4.83 11.77 14.74
C TYR A 474 -5.08 12.11 13.26
N GLU A 475 -5.10 11.12 12.36
CA GLU A 475 -5.41 11.34 10.94
C GLU A 475 -6.85 11.78 10.76
N ILE A 476 -7.79 11.11 11.43
CA ILE A 476 -9.22 11.46 11.38
C ILE A 476 -9.44 12.83 12.05
N ALA A 477 -8.80 13.09 13.19
CA ALA A 477 -8.82 14.39 13.85
C ALA A 477 -8.30 15.50 12.93
N ALA A 478 -7.25 15.25 12.15
CA ALA A 478 -6.71 16.20 11.18
C ALA A 478 -7.72 16.51 10.06
N ILE A 479 -8.44 15.51 9.55
CA ILE A 479 -9.49 15.71 8.53
C ILE A 479 -10.64 16.53 9.12
N ILE A 480 -11.15 16.15 10.30
CA ILE A 480 -12.24 16.88 10.99
C ILE A 480 -11.81 18.33 11.25
N ALA A 481 -10.59 18.55 11.72
CA ALA A 481 -10.09 19.89 12.00
C ALA A 481 -10.02 20.75 10.73
N ARG A 482 -9.52 20.21 9.61
CA ARG A 482 -9.48 20.94 8.34
C ARG A 482 -10.87 21.34 7.86
N GLN A 483 -11.83 20.41 7.92
CA GLN A 483 -13.20 20.71 7.52
C GLN A 483 -13.85 21.74 8.44
N ALA A 484 -13.70 21.59 9.76
CA ALA A 484 -14.21 22.54 10.73
C ALA A 484 -13.62 23.96 10.53
N ILE A 485 -12.36 24.10 10.13
CA ILE A 485 -11.76 25.41 9.78
C ILE A 485 -12.44 26.00 8.54
N VAL A 486 -12.65 25.19 7.49
CA VAL A 486 -13.34 25.62 6.27
C VAL A 486 -14.75 26.12 6.58
N ASP A 487 -15.44 25.47 7.52
CA ASP A 487 -16.81 25.80 7.93
C ASP A 487 -16.88 26.92 9.00
N GLY A 488 -15.74 27.51 9.40
CA GLY A 488 -15.67 28.55 10.44
C GLY A 488 -15.93 28.06 11.87
N GLN A 489 -15.87 26.74 12.09
CA GLN A 489 -16.12 26.06 13.37
C GLN A 489 -14.83 25.88 14.19
N ASN A 490 -14.16 26.99 14.53
CA ASN A 490 -12.84 26.99 15.16
C ASN A 490 -12.77 26.19 16.48
N GLU A 491 -13.84 26.18 17.29
CA GLU A 491 -13.86 25.40 18.54
C GLU A 491 -13.91 23.88 18.28
N ILE A 492 -14.59 23.45 17.20
CA ILE A 492 -14.63 22.04 16.79
C ILE A 492 -13.26 21.63 16.25
N ALA A 493 -12.62 22.49 15.45
CA ALA A 493 -11.25 22.27 14.99
C ALA A 493 -10.28 22.14 16.15
N ARG A 494 -10.34 23.03 17.14
CA ARG A 494 -9.52 22.98 18.36
C ARG A 494 -9.75 21.69 19.14
N ARG A 495 -11.01 21.28 19.34
CA ARG A 495 -11.33 20.02 20.03
C ARG A 495 -10.81 18.80 19.27
N ALA A 496 -10.94 18.76 17.94
CA ALA A 496 -10.43 17.68 17.10
C ALA A 496 -8.91 17.57 17.20
N LEU A 497 -8.17 18.67 17.06
CA LEU A 497 -6.72 18.68 17.18
C LEU A 497 -6.24 18.24 18.57
N LYS A 498 -6.91 18.69 19.64
CA LYS A 498 -6.62 18.23 21.01
C LYS A 498 -6.92 16.74 21.20
N LEU A 499 -7.95 16.23 20.56
CA LEU A 499 -8.29 14.81 20.59
C LEU A 499 -7.21 13.98 19.89
N GLY A 500 -6.78 14.41 18.71
CA GLY A 500 -5.67 13.79 17.96
C GLY A 500 -4.36 13.80 18.74
N LEU A 501 -4.02 14.93 19.38
CA LEU A 501 -2.81 15.06 20.20
C LEU A 501 -2.74 14.03 21.32
N ARG A 502 -3.86 13.79 22.00
CA ARG A 502 -3.92 12.86 23.13
C ARG A 502 -3.73 11.40 22.73
N ASP A 503 -3.81 11.07 21.43
CA ASP A 503 -3.55 9.74 20.91
C ASP A 503 -2.22 9.64 20.14
N THR A 504 -1.47 10.74 20.02
CA THR A 504 -0.10 10.74 19.49
C THR A 504 0.89 10.15 20.49
N HIS A 505 0.61 8.95 21.02
CA HIS A 505 1.51 8.22 21.89
C HIS A 505 2.89 7.96 21.27
N THR A 506 3.04 8.15 19.96
CA THR A 506 4.30 8.08 19.22
C THR A 506 4.90 9.45 18.88
N GLY A 507 4.16 10.55 19.01
CA GLY A 507 4.60 11.89 18.57
C GLY A 507 4.52 12.14 17.07
N TRP A 508 4.20 11.12 16.25
CA TRP A 508 4.30 11.18 14.78
C TRP A 508 3.29 12.15 14.15
N GLY A 509 2.10 12.28 14.75
CA GLY A 509 1.04 13.16 14.24
C GLY A 509 1.18 14.63 14.64
N ALA A 510 1.99 14.96 15.64
CA ALA A 510 2.00 16.29 16.25
C ALA A 510 2.44 17.42 15.27
N PRO A 511 3.46 17.25 14.40
CA PRO A 511 3.81 18.26 13.39
C PRO A 511 2.68 18.53 12.39
N LEU A 512 1.97 17.48 11.96
CA LEU A 512 0.83 17.60 11.05
C LEU A 512 -0.28 18.40 11.71
N LEU A 513 -0.65 18.05 12.95
CA LEU A 513 -1.68 18.77 13.71
C LEU A 513 -1.28 20.24 13.94
N ALA A 514 -0.01 20.51 14.26
CA ALA A 514 0.50 21.87 14.43
C ALA A 514 0.39 22.70 13.14
N SER A 515 0.68 22.09 11.98
CA SER A 515 0.55 22.76 10.68
C SER A 515 -0.90 23.15 10.37
N ILE A 516 -1.87 22.36 10.85
CA ILE A 516 -3.31 22.63 10.70
C ILE A 516 -3.76 23.72 11.68
N ALA A 517 -3.25 23.72 12.91
CA ALA A 517 -3.53 24.73 13.94
C ALA A 517 -3.02 26.12 13.54
N ARG A 518 -1.81 26.19 12.96
CA ARG A 518 -1.06 27.43 12.70
C ARG A 518 -1.87 28.58 12.06
N PRO A 519 -2.70 28.37 11.02
CA PRO A 519 -3.46 29.47 10.42
C PRO A 519 -4.58 30.06 11.29
N PHE A 520 -5.05 29.37 12.33
CA PHE A 520 -6.22 29.82 13.10
C PHE A 520 -6.05 29.85 14.62
N ASP A 521 -5.05 29.14 15.18
CA ASP A 521 -4.79 29.06 16.61
C ASP A 521 -3.29 28.88 16.87
N ALA A 522 -2.58 30.01 16.96
CA ALA A 522 -1.12 30.02 17.12
C ALA A 522 -0.66 29.41 18.45
N ASP A 523 -1.44 29.57 19.52
CA ASP A 523 -1.13 29.03 20.84
C ASP A 523 -1.25 27.51 20.84
N LEU A 524 -2.32 26.96 20.24
CA LEU A 524 -2.47 25.52 20.06
C LEU A 524 -1.37 24.95 19.14
N ALA A 525 -1.00 25.65 18.07
CA ALA A 525 0.10 25.22 17.21
C ALA A 525 1.43 25.14 17.97
N ALA A 526 1.69 26.11 18.86
CA ALA A 526 2.86 26.08 19.73
C ALA A 526 2.82 24.91 20.73
N GLU A 527 1.67 24.66 21.36
CA GLU A 527 1.45 23.51 22.25
C GLU A 527 1.75 22.18 21.53
N LEU A 528 1.22 22.01 20.31
CA LEU A 528 1.43 20.82 19.48
C LEU A 528 2.91 20.64 19.09
N MET A 529 3.62 21.71 18.78
CA MET A 529 5.06 21.67 18.47
C MET A 529 5.92 21.31 19.69
N VAL A 530 5.51 21.71 20.90
CA VAL A 530 6.19 21.29 22.14
C VAL A 530 6.09 19.78 22.32
N VAL A 531 4.92 19.20 22.09
CA VAL A 531 4.73 17.74 22.16
C VAL A 531 5.55 17.03 21.08
N ALA A 532 5.52 17.51 19.84
CA ALA A 532 6.35 16.97 18.75
C ALA A 532 7.85 16.97 19.11
N ARG A 533 8.33 18.08 19.70
CA ARG A 533 9.73 18.21 20.14
C ARG A 533 10.06 17.24 21.27
N GLN A 534 9.19 17.09 22.26
CA GLN A 534 9.43 16.17 23.37
C GLN A 534 9.56 14.73 22.88
N TYR A 535 8.73 14.32 21.92
CA TYR A 535 8.81 13.01 21.30
C TYR A 535 10.05 12.79 20.44
N ALA A 536 10.38 13.76 19.59
CA ALA A 536 11.61 13.70 18.79
C ALA A 536 12.86 13.57 19.68
N LEU A 537 12.83 14.21 20.86
CA LEU A 537 13.89 14.08 21.85
C LEU A 537 13.87 12.74 22.59
N SER A 538 12.73 12.09 22.82
CA SER A 538 12.67 10.78 23.49
C SER A 538 13.06 9.62 22.58
N ASP A 539 12.66 9.66 21.30
CA ASP A 539 13.00 8.61 20.33
C ASP A 539 14.49 8.57 20.03
N PHE A 540 15.17 9.73 20.13
CA PHE A 540 16.62 9.84 19.97
C PHE A 540 17.43 8.98 20.96
N TRP A 541 16.86 8.61 22.10
CA TRP A 541 17.53 7.79 23.12
C TRP A 541 17.17 6.29 23.04
N GLY A 542 16.14 5.92 22.27
CA GLY A 542 15.55 4.58 22.28
C GLY A 542 16.04 3.62 21.18
N GLY A 543 16.58 4.10 20.06
CA GLY A 543 17.04 3.19 19.01
C GLY A 543 17.42 3.85 17.70
N GLY A 544 18.62 4.41 17.63
CA GLY A 544 19.27 4.85 16.39
C GLY A 544 18.57 6.01 15.66
N PRO A 545 19.30 6.81 14.87
CA PRO A 545 18.70 7.85 14.06
C PRO A 545 17.97 7.21 12.87
N THR A 546 16.67 7.00 12.99
CA THR A 546 15.82 6.89 11.79
C THR A 546 15.78 8.28 11.16
N GLY A 547 16.50 8.44 10.05
CA GLY A 547 16.93 9.73 9.50
C GLY A 547 15.81 10.69 9.11
N TRP A 548 15.44 11.58 10.02
CA TRP A 548 14.62 12.75 9.73
C TRP A 548 15.26 14.00 10.33
N SER A 549 15.76 14.86 9.44
CA SER A 549 16.17 16.25 9.68
C SER A 549 15.26 17.17 8.90
#